data_AF-A0A927V1M9-F1
#
_entry.id   AF-A0A927V1M9-F1
#
_cell.length_a   1.000
_cell.length_b   1.000
_cell.length_c   1.000
_cell.angle_alpha   90.00
_cell.angle_beta   90.00
_cell.angle_gamma   90.00
#
_symmetry.space_group_name_H-M   'P 1'
#
loop_
_entity.id
_entity.type
_entity.pdbx_description
1 polymer ?
#
loop_
_entity_poly.entity_id
_entity_poly.type
_entity_poly.pdbx_seq_one_letter_code
_entity_poly.pdbx_strand_id
1 'polypeptide(L)' 'MDNSVAIGPNTTRRVGISDGEIVVFDETTSGSFHGHVRSWNELSEAMKVALRKAGMVNKKGKIIQ' A
#
# COMPACT_ATOMS: atom_id res chain seq x y z
N MET A 1 10.10 3.69 6.62
CA MET A 1 9.08 2.84 5.95
C MET A 1 7.74 2.86 6.69
N ASP A 2 7.55 3.87 7.55
CA ASP A 2 6.52 3.84 8.60
C ASP A 2 5.11 4.10 8.07
N ASN A 3 5.00 4.62 6.85
CA ASN A 3 3.73 4.92 6.18
C ASN A 3 3.25 3.77 5.27
N SER A 4 3.68 2.53 5.53
CA SER A 4 3.33 1.36 4.70
C SER A 4 2.89 0.16 5.53
N VAL A 5 1.98 -0.63 5.01
CA VAL A 5 1.46 -1.85 5.64
C VAL A 5 1.63 -3.07 4.74
N ALA A 6 1.88 -4.23 5.35
CA ALA A 6 1.95 -5.49 4.64
C ALA A 6 0.56 -5.88 4.11
N ILE A 7 0.51 -6.42 2.89
CA ILE A 7 -0.77 -6.81 2.27
C ILE A 7 -1.27 -8.18 2.76
N GLY A 8 -0.38 -9.00 3.36
CA GLY A 8 -0.69 -10.32 3.90
C GLY A 8 0.56 -11.04 4.43
N PRO A 9 0.41 -12.23 5.03
CA PRO A 9 1.51 -12.96 5.68
C PRO A 9 2.46 -13.68 4.70
N ASN A 10 2.00 -13.96 3.47
CA ASN A 10 2.74 -14.79 2.50
C ASN A 10 3.49 -13.96 1.44
N THR A 11 3.73 -12.69 1.70
CA THR A 11 4.38 -11.78 0.76
C THR A 11 5.09 -10.66 1.51
N THR A 12 6.21 -10.22 0.96
CA THR A 12 6.92 -9.05 1.47
C THR A 12 6.37 -7.75 0.90
N ARG A 13 5.47 -7.81 -0.10
CA ARG A 13 4.84 -6.64 -0.72
C ARG A 13 4.08 -5.79 0.29
N ARG A 14 4.25 -4.48 0.21
CA ARG A 14 3.60 -3.50 1.09
C ARG A 14 2.85 -2.46 0.27
N VAL A 15 1.90 -1.78 0.90
CA VAL A 15 1.17 -0.65 0.33
C VAL A 15 1.10 0.47 1.35
N GLY A 16 1.21 1.72 0.90
CA GLY A 16 1.22 2.89 1.77
C GLY A 16 0.77 4.16 1.05
N ILE A 17 0.80 5.27 1.78
CA ILE A 17 0.55 6.61 1.24
C ILE A 17 1.84 7.43 1.34
N SER A 18 2.24 8.06 0.24
CA SER A 18 3.33 9.05 0.20
C SER A 18 2.87 10.24 -0.63
N ASP A 19 3.05 11.46 -0.13
CA ASP A 19 2.76 12.70 -0.86
C ASP A 19 1.34 12.77 -1.47
N GLY A 20 0.36 12.17 -0.79
CA GLY A 20 -1.03 12.11 -1.25
C GLY A 20 -1.29 11.07 -2.35
N GLU A 21 -0.33 10.20 -2.63
CA GLU A 21 -0.42 9.13 -3.61
C GLU A 21 -0.34 7.75 -2.94
N ILE A 22 -0.97 6.75 -3.57
CA ILE A 22 -0.87 5.37 -3.12
C ILE A 22 0.39 4.76 -3.74
N VAL A 23 1.30 4.28 -2.89
CA VAL A 23 2.56 3.67 -3.31
C VAL A 23 2.55 2.19 -2.94
N VAL A 24 2.83 1.33 -3.91
CA VAL A 24 3.05 -0.10 -3.72
C VAL A 24 4.54 -0.37 -3.71
N PHE A 25 5.01 -1.08 -2.68
CA PHE A 25 6.40 -1.41 -2.49
C PHE A 25 6.65 -2.89 -2.77
N ASP A 26 7.54 -3.15 -3.71
CA ASP A 26 7.98 -4.49 -4.11
C ASP A 26 9.41 -4.73 -3.68
N GLU A 27 9.67 -5.86 -3.04
CA GLU A 27 11.03 -6.27 -2.70
C GLU A 27 11.74 -6.78 -3.96
N THR A 28 12.88 -6.21 -4.29
CA THR A 28 13.69 -6.58 -5.47
C THR A 28 14.90 -7.41 -5.09
N THR A 29 15.43 -7.18 -3.89
CA THR A 29 16.49 -7.99 -3.26
C THR A 29 16.19 -7.96 -1.77
N SER A 30 16.61 -8.98 -1.02
CA SER A 30 16.29 -9.07 0.42
C SER A 30 16.62 -7.75 1.15
N GLY A 31 15.59 -7.10 1.71
CA GLY A 31 15.70 -5.82 2.40
C GLY A 31 15.65 -4.56 1.51
N SER A 32 15.64 -4.70 0.19
CA SER A 32 15.60 -3.60 -0.79
C SER A 32 14.26 -3.56 -1.52
N PHE A 33 13.53 -2.46 -1.36
CA PHE A 33 12.19 -2.27 -1.90
C PHE A 33 12.15 -1.13 -2.92
N HIS A 34 11.41 -1.32 -4.01
CA HIS A 34 11.08 -0.27 -4.97
C HIS A 34 9.60 0.08 -4.88
N GLY A 35 9.33 1.38 -4.70
CA GLY A 35 7.97 1.92 -4.69
C GLY A 35 7.53 2.31 -6.10
N HIS A 36 6.28 2.04 -6.43
CA HIS A 36 5.63 2.61 -7.61
C HIS A 36 4.24 3.12 -7.26
N VAL A 37 3.85 4.24 -7.86
CA VAL A 37 2.55 4.86 -7.64
C VAL A 37 1.47 4.07 -8.38
N ARG A 38 0.31 3.89 -7.76
CA ARG A 38 -0.87 3.26 -8.34
C ARG A 38 -2.12 4.06 -8.02
N SER A 39 -3.06 4.07 -8.96
CA SER A 39 -4.42 4.55 -8.69
C SER A 39 -5.22 3.50 -7.91
N TRP A 40 -6.27 3.95 -7.21
CA TRP A 40 -7.13 3.08 -6.42
C TRP A 40 -7.71 1.89 -7.20
N ASN A 41 -8.03 2.10 -8.48
CA ASN A 41 -8.65 1.07 -9.33
C ASN A 41 -7.66 0.00 -9.79
N GLU A 42 -6.36 0.29 -9.78
CA GLU A 42 -5.30 -0.68 -10.12
C GLU A 42 -4.91 -1.58 -8.94
N LEU A 43 -5.36 -1.25 -7.73
CA LEU A 43 -5.03 -2.03 -6.54
C LEU A 43 -5.79 -3.37 -6.52
N SER A 44 -5.11 -4.40 -6.04
CA SER A 44 -5.77 -5.65 -5.68
C SER A 44 -6.69 -5.46 -4.45
N GLU A 45 -7.67 -6.33 -4.27
CA GLU A 45 -8.56 -6.26 -3.11
C GLU A 45 -7.81 -6.41 -1.78
N ALA A 46 -6.73 -7.19 -1.74
CA ALA A 46 -5.89 -7.31 -0.55
C ALA A 46 -5.22 -5.97 -0.17
N MET A 47 -4.71 -5.23 -1.14
CA MET A 47 -4.13 -3.90 -0.92
C MET A 47 -5.18 -2.90 -0.41
N LYS A 48 -6.37 -2.90 -1.04
CA LYS A 48 -7.49 -2.04 -0.61
C LYS A 48 -7.93 -2.36 0.81
N VAL A 49 -8.01 -3.65 1.17
CA VAL A 49 -8.32 -4.08 2.54
C VAL A 49 -7.24 -3.64 3.53
N ALA A 50 -5.96 -3.79 3.18
CA ALA A 50 -4.85 -3.37 4.04
C ALA A 50 -4.87 -1.87 4.33
N LEU A 51 -5.02 -1.03 3.30
CA LEU A 51 -5.12 0.44 3.46
C LEU A 51 -6.33 0.86 4.32
N ARG A 52 -7.48 0.21 4.13
CA ARG A 52 -8.68 0.48 4.94
C ARG A 52 -8.49 0.08 6.40
N LYS A 53 -7.91 -1.10 6.66
CA LYS A 53 -7.62 -1.59 8.02
C LYS A 53 -6.59 -0.70 8.73
N ALA A 54 -5.65 -0.15 7.98
CA ALA A 54 -4.66 0.80 8.47
C ALA A 54 -5.23 2.21 8.71
N GLY A 55 -6.49 2.48 8.31
CA GLY A 55 -7.10 3.81 8.46
C GLY A 55 -6.55 4.88 7.52
N MET A 56 -5.81 4.50 6.48
CA MET A 56 -5.18 5.44 5.53
C MET A 56 -6.16 5.95 4.47
N VAL A 57 -7.20 5.16 4.18
CA VAL A 57 -8.23 5.47 3.18
C VAL A 57 -9.62 5.13 3.69
N ASN A 58 -10.65 5.79 3.14
CA ASN A 58 -12.04 5.43 3.39
C ASN A 58 -12.51 4.26 2.51
N LYS A 59 -13.78 3.84 2.67
CA LYS A 59 -14.38 2.74 1.88
C LYS A 59 -14.36 2.98 0.36
N LYS A 60 -14.31 4.24 -0.09
CA LYS A 60 -14.27 4.67 -1.50
C LYS A 60 -12.85 4.85 -2.04
N GLY A 61 -11.81 4.60 -1.24
CA GLY A 61 -10.41 4.80 -1.66
C GLY A 61 -9.92 6.24 -1.58
N LYS A 62 -10.69 7.16 -0.97
CA LYS A 62 -10.20 8.52 -0.69
C LYS A 62 -9.22 8.46 0.48
N ILE A 63 -8.06 9.07 0.31
CA ILE A 63 -7.04 9.23 1.35
C ILE A 63 -7.58 10.13 2.46
N ILE A 64 -7.35 9.73 3.71
CA ILE A 64 -7.84 10.43 4.93
C ILE A 64 -6.74 10.67 5.97
N GLN A 65 -5.50 10.32 5.63
CA GLN A 65 -4.32 10.51 6.46
C GLN A 65 -3.83 11.96 6.41
#